data_AF-A0A0D1KIW8-F1
#
_entry.id   AF-A0A0D1KIW8-F1
#
_cell.length_a   1.000
_cell.length_b   1.000
_cell.length_c   1.000
_cell.angle_alpha   90.00
_cell.angle_beta   90.00
_cell.angle_gamma   90.00
#
_symmetry.space_group_name_H-M   'P 1'
#
loop_
_entity.id
_entity.type
_entity.pdbx_description
1 polymer ?
#
loop_
_entity_poly.entity_id
_entity_poly.type
_entity_poly.pdbx_seq_one_letter_code
_entity_poly.pdbx_strand_id
1 'polypeptide(L)'
;MEPVKEVVATPLLHDTMQELAQPFGKINDWSKGECEAIPGKTMPNIQVVERDYKHIFHKMTALGPNVALKPSGTKGMSWSRADEYESLKQRLGEITSDSVAKGCPNISEAKQAAEAILTLSSTSNGKVAVKAWESLENITNLKLKDLAEEREEECFTFEQITAQPKTVITSPAFTGSEKGGRRYSPFTTNVEKLIPWRTLTGRQSYYVDHELMMEFGETMATFKPILQHRPFLSKRPDQEGKEIVLNYLTPHNKWSVHSMYFDSLPMLTLFRGGPTVWMNKDDAEDTDIKDNDWIECFNRNGVVVARAVLSHRIPKGMAFMHHAQDRHINVPGTKLTNNRGGTHNSPTRIHVKPTQMIGGYAQLSYGFNYYGPTGNQRDLNVVIRKLKEVDWLED
;
A
#
# COMPACT_ATOMS: atom_id res chain seq x y z
N MET A 1 -24.91 -24.44 -13.13
CA MET A 1 -23.74 -24.63 -12.26
C MET A 1 -24.23 -24.57 -10.83
N GLU A 2 -23.98 -25.60 -10.04
CA GLU A 2 -24.33 -25.60 -8.61
C GLU A 2 -23.37 -24.71 -7.81
N PRO A 3 -23.76 -24.25 -6.61
CA PRO A 3 -22.84 -23.56 -5.70
C PRO A 3 -21.58 -24.39 -5.45
N VAL A 4 -20.42 -23.75 -5.55
CA VAL A 4 -19.11 -24.39 -5.34
C VAL A 4 -18.64 -24.11 -3.93
N LYS A 5 -18.17 -25.15 -3.23
CA LYS A 5 -17.51 -25.02 -1.93
C LYS A 5 -16.00 -24.92 -2.14
N GLU A 6 -15.43 -23.78 -1.76
CA GLU A 6 -14.00 -23.52 -1.88
C GLU A 6 -13.33 -23.52 -0.51
N VAL A 7 -12.18 -24.17 -0.41
CA VAL A 7 -11.34 -24.13 0.78
C VAL A 7 -10.43 -22.91 0.69
N VAL A 8 -10.56 -21.99 1.64
CA VAL A 8 -9.81 -20.73 1.69
C VAL A 8 -8.91 -20.73 2.91
N ALA A 9 -7.62 -20.49 2.70
CA ALA A 9 -6.66 -20.24 3.77
C ALA A 9 -6.55 -18.73 4.03
N THR A 10 -6.65 -18.31 5.30
CA THR A 10 -6.42 -16.91 5.70
C THR A 10 -5.33 -16.83 6.77
N PRO A 11 -4.39 -15.88 6.66
CA PRO A 11 -3.31 -15.74 7.62
C PRO A 11 -3.83 -15.31 9.00
N LEU A 12 -2.97 -15.38 10.01
CA LEU A 12 -3.25 -14.91 11.36
C LEU A 12 -3.34 -13.38 11.37
N LEU A 13 -4.53 -12.87 11.67
CA LEU A 13 -4.84 -11.45 11.53
C LEU A 13 -4.50 -10.63 12.78
N HIS A 14 -3.86 -9.47 12.57
CA HIS A 14 -3.82 -8.39 13.55
C HIS A 14 -5.23 -7.89 13.84
N ASP A 15 -5.43 -7.24 15.01
CA ASP A 15 -6.71 -6.71 15.45
C ASP A 15 -7.78 -7.82 15.62
N THR A 16 -7.33 -9.06 15.85
CA THR A 16 -8.15 -10.23 16.17
C THR A 16 -7.44 -11.08 17.23
N MET A 17 -8.14 -12.03 17.86
CA MET A 17 -7.51 -12.95 18.83
C MET A 17 -6.35 -13.78 18.25
N GLN A 18 -6.24 -13.89 16.93
CA GLN A 18 -5.18 -14.65 16.24
C GLN A 18 -3.81 -13.97 16.33
N GLU A 19 -3.75 -12.69 16.71
CA GLU A 19 -2.49 -12.00 16.93
C GLU A 19 -1.73 -12.51 18.16
N LEU A 20 -2.40 -13.25 19.04
CA LEU A 20 -1.82 -13.87 20.24
C LEU A 20 -1.44 -15.34 19.99
N ALA A 21 -1.04 -15.68 18.76
CA ALA A 21 -0.90 -17.05 18.30
C ALA A 21 0.28 -17.79 18.93
N GLN A 22 1.49 -17.23 18.84
CA GLN A 22 2.72 -17.83 19.37
C GLN A 22 3.30 -16.97 20.50
N PRO A 23 3.13 -17.37 21.78
CA PRO A 23 3.57 -16.57 22.92
C PRO A 23 5.09 -16.48 23.03
N PHE A 24 5.57 -15.44 23.70
CA PHE A 24 7.01 -15.18 23.93
C PHE A 24 7.84 -14.98 22.66
N GLY A 25 7.20 -14.75 21.51
CA GLY A 25 7.88 -14.48 20.24
C GLY A 25 8.63 -15.70 19.68
N LYS A 26 8.39 -16.89 20.22
CA LYS A 26 9.05 -18.14 19.81
C LYS A 26 8.39 -18.71 18.57
N ILE A 27 9.20 -19.15 17.62
CA ILE A 27 8.73 -19.78 16.40
C ILE A 27 8.70 -21.29 16.60
N ASN A 28 7.53 -21.90 16.43
CA ASN A 28 7.38 -23.34 16.29
C ASN A 28 6.73 -23.64 14.94
N ASP A 29 7.44 -24.42 14.12
CA ASP A 29 7.02 -24.83 12.78
C ASP A 29 6.36 -26.22 12.82
N TRP A 30 5.03 -26.22 12.66
CA TRP A 30 4.23 -27.46 12.63
C TRP A 30 4.64 -28.40 11.48
N SER A 31 5.17 -27.87 10.38
CA SER A 31 5.58 -28.68 9.22
C SER A 31 6.85 -29.50 9.51
N LYS A 32 7.62 -29.09 10.53
CA LYS A 32 8.79 -29.80 11.04
C LYS A 32 8.49 -30.65 12.27
N GLY A 33 7.23 -30.69 12.73
CA GLY A 33 6.83 -31.41 13.92
C GLY A 33 7.20 -30.72 15.24
N GLU A 34 7.52 -29.41 15.21
CA GLU A 34 7.87 -28.63 16.41
C GLU A 34 6.63 -28.27 17.25
N CYS A 35 5.43 -28.28 16.65
CA CYS A 35 4.15 -28.10 17.32
C CYS A 35 3.00 -28.77 16.54
N GLU A 36 1.82 -28.84 17.16
CA GLU A 36 0.59 -29.30 16.49
C GLU A 36 0.12 -28.28 15.43
N ALA A 37 -0.42 -28.77 14.31
CA ALA A 37 -1.01 -27.94 13.26
C ALA A 37 -2.45 -27.53 13.64
N ILE A 38 -2.61 -26.32 14.19
CA ILE A 38 -3.87 -25.77 14.69
C ILE A 38 -4.27 -24.57 13.82
N PRO A 39 -5.30 -24.69 12.95
CA PRO A 39 -5.80 -23.61 12.13
C PRO A 39 -6.15 -22.36 12.95
N GLY A 40 -5.63 -21.20 12.53
CA GLY A 40 -5.87 -19.94 13.24
C GLY A 40 -4.97 -19.71 14.45
N LYS A 41 -3.98 -20.58 14.67
CA LYS A 41 -2.98 -20.42 15.75
C LYS A 41 -1.55 -20.74 15.29
N THR A 42 -1.25 -21.97 14.95
CA THR A 42 0.11 -22.37 14.49
C THR A 42 0.21 -22.49 12.97
N MET A 43 -0.93 -22.44 12.28
CA MET A 43 -1.04 -22.39 10.83
C MET A 43 -2.16 -21.42 10.41
N PRO A 44 -2.28 -21.05 9.11
CA PRO A 44 -3.40 -20.24 8.62
C PRO A 44 -4.76 -20.84 9.00
N ASN A 45 -5.79 -20.01 9.16
CA ASN A 45 -7.15 -20.52 9.26
C ASN A 45 -7.50 -21.24 7.95
N ILE A 46 -8.31 -22.29 8.06
CA ILE A 46 -8.86 -23.00 6.90
C ILE A 46 -10.38 -22.98 7.03
N GLN A 47 -11.05 -22.38 6.06
CA GLN A 47 -12.51 -22.23 6.07
C GLN A 47 -13.11 -22.55 4.71
N VAL A 48 -14.34 -23.04 4.71
CA VAL A 48 -15.08 -23.32 3.47
C VAL A 48 -15.97 -22.13 3.14
N VAL A 49 -15.81 -21.58 1.94
CA VAL A 49 -16.64 -20.49 1.40
C VAL A 49 -17.46 -21.03 0.25
N GLU A 50 -18.78 -20.83 0.31
CA GLU A 50 -19.67 -21.21 -0.78
C GLU A 50 -19.82 -20.05 -1.78
N ARG A 51 -19.61 -20.37 -3.06
CA ARG A 51 -19.75 -19.42 -4.18
C ARG A 51 -20.74 -19.95 -5.21
N ASP A 52 -21.89 -19.30 -5.29
CA ASP A 52 -22.78 -19.47 -6.44
C ASP A 52 -22.40 -18.48 -7.54
N TYR A 53 -21.70 -18.99 -8.55
CA TYR A 53 -21.20 -18.25 -9.69
C TYR A 53 -22.32 -17.73 -10.62
N LYS A 54 -23.50 -18.38 -10.65
CA LYS A 54 -24.65 -17.93 -11.47
C LYS A 54 -25.18 -16.58 -11.03
N HIS A 55 -24.94 -16.21 -9.78
CA HIS A 55 -25.51 -15.01 -9.16
C HIS A 55 -24.50 -13.90 -8.88
N ILE A 56 -23.27 -13.98 -9.42
CA ILE A 56 -22.23 -12.96 -9.18
C ILE A 56 -22.72 -11.56 -9.54
N PHE A 57 -23.33 -11.39 -10.70
CA PHE A 57 -23.82 -10.07 -11.12
C PHE A 57 -24.84 -9.49 -10.13
N HIS A 58 -25.80 -10.30 -9.69
CA HIS A 58 -26.80 -9.89 -8.70
C HIS A 58 -26.18 -9.56 -7.34
N LYS A 59 -25.15 -10.30 -6.91
CA LYS A 59 -24.42 -10.04 -5.67
C LYS A 59 -23.50 -8.83 -5.75
N MET A 60 -22.97 -8.50 -6.94
CA MET A 60 -22.10 -7.34 -7.17
C MET A 60 -22.87 -6.02 -7.25
N THR A 61 -24.12 -6.07 -7.71
CA THR A 61 -24.98 -4.89 -7.90
C THR A 61 -25.93 -4.63 -6.74
N ALA A 62 -25.82 -5.39 -5.65
CA ALA A 62 -26.65 -5.25 -4.45
C ALA A 62 -25.81 -5.27 -3.18
N LEU A 63 -26.16 -4.42 -2.21
CA LEU A 63 -25.51 -4.45 -0.91
C LEU A 63 -26.02 -5.67 -0.13
N GLY A 64 -25.16 -6.67 0.08
CA GLY A 64 -25.57 -7.94 0.66
C GLY A 64 -26.12 -7.84 2.09
N PRO A 65 -27.04 -8.74 2.50
CA PRO A 65 -27.80 -8.63 3.75
C PRO A 65 -26.95 -8.85 5.01
N ASN A 66 -25.74 -9.43 4.88
CA ASN A 66 -24.82 -9.60 6.01
C ASN A 66 -24.45 -8.28 6.69
N VAL A 67 -24.55 -7.14 5.99
CA VAL A 67 -24.32 -5.81 6.57
C VAL A 67 -25.33 -5.49 7.68
N ALA A 68 -26.59 -5.90 7.53
CA ALA A 68 -27.63 -5.74 8.54
C ALA A 68 -27.66 -6.89 9.55
N LEU A 69 -27.42 -8.11 9.08
CA LEU A 69 -27.60 -9.33 9.89
C LEU A 69 -26.46 -9.61 10.87
N LYS A 70 -25.25 -9.11 10.59
CA LYS A 70 -24.06 -9.40 11.39
C LYS A 70 -23.35 -8.11 11.79
N PRO A 71 -23.00 -7.94 13.08
CA PRO A 71 -22.08 -6.90 13.47
C PRO A 71 -20.77 -7.01 12.69
N SER A 72 -20.24 -5.88 12.28
CA SER A 72 -18.97 -5.79 11.55
C SER A 72 -18.21 -4.54 11.99
N GLY A 73 -16.94 -4.44 11.64
CA GLY A 73 -16.14 -3.30 12.03
C GLY A 73 -14.69 -3.44 11.60
N THR A 74 -13.81 -2.77 12.34
CA THR A 74 -12.39 -2.67 12.05
C THR A 74 -11.62 -2.54 13.34
N LYS A 75 -10.32 -2.83 13.32
CA LYS A 75 -9.41 -2.64 14.46
C LYS A 75 -9.91 -3.27 15.78
N GLY A 76 -10.38 -4.51 15.71
CA GLY A 76 -10.86 -5.28 16.87
C GLY A 76 -12.25 -4.87 17.39
N MET A 77 -12.87 -3.85 16.79
CA MET A 77 -14.21 -3.37 17.15
C MET A 77 -15.27 -3.89 16.18
N SER A 78 -16.50 -4.02 16.66
CA SER A 78 -17.65 -4.38 15.82
C SER A 78 -18.95 -3.78 16.35
N TRP A 79 -19.85 -3.40 15.43
CA TRP A 79 -21.15 -2.81 15.74
C TRP A 79 -22.17 -3.15 14.65
N SER A 80 -23.46 -3.02 14.98
CA SER A 80 -24.57 -3.23 14.04
C SER A 80 -24.69 -2.05 13.07
N ARG A 81 -25.11 -2.36 11.83
CA ARG A 81 -25.46 -1.38 10.78
C ARG A 81 -26.86 -1.62 10.22
N ALA A 82 -27.73 -2.25 11.01
CA ALA A 82 -29.09 -2.59 10.56
C ALA A 82 -29.90 -1.34 10.19
N ASP A 83 -29.89 -0.31 11.04
CA ASP A 83 -30.63 0.94 10.77
C ASP A 83 -30.12 1.64 9.51
N GLU A 84 -28.79 1.68 9.34
CA GLU A 84 -28.15 2.28 8.17
C GLU A 84 -28.46 1.50 6.89
N TYR A 85 -28.55 0.17 6.96
CA TYR A 85 -28.95 -0.68 5.85
C TYR A 85 -30.41 -0.46 5.44
N GLU A 86 -31.33 -0.35 6.40
CA GLU A 86 -32.74 -0.02 6.10
C GLU A 86 -32.89 1.40 5.54
N SER A 87 -32.14 2.37 6.07
CA SER A 87 -32.08 3.72 5.48
C SER A 87 -31.59 3.70 4.03
N LEU A 88 -30.61 2.85 3.71
CA LEU A 88 -30.12 2.68 2.34
C LEU A 88 -31.19 2.08 1.42
N LYS A 89 -32.00 1.13 1.88
CA LYS A 89 -33.13 0.61 1.07
C LYS A 89 -34.10 1.73 0.70
N GLN A 90 -34.46 2.58 1.66
CA GLN A 90 -35.39 3.68 1.44
C GLN A 90 -34.81 4.73 0.49
N ARG A 91 -33.52 5.07 0.62
CA ARG A 91 -32.90 6.14 -0.17
C ARG A 91 -32.43 5.70 -1.57
N LEU A 92 -31.93 4.48 -1.71
CA LEU A 92 -31.37 3.96 -2.96
C LEU A 92 -32.38 3.11 -3.75
N GLY A 93 -33.47 2.71 -3.10
CA GLY A 93 -34.38 1.70 -3.62
C GLY A 93 -33.85 0.27 -3.39
N GLU A 94 -34.78 -0.68 -3.45
CA GLU A 94 -34.49 -2.10 -3.32
C GLU A 94 -34.43 -2.77 -4.70
N ILE A 95 -33.67 -3.85 -4.78
CA ILE A 95 -33.75 -4.77 -5.91
C ILE A 95 -35.12 -5.47 -5.88
N THR A 96 -35.95 -5.23 -6.88
CA THR A 96 -37.29 -5.81 -7.02
C THR A 96 -37.33 -7.07 -7.90
N SER A 97 -36.28 -7.28 -8.71
CA SER A 97 -36.19 -8.45 -9.57
C SER A 97 -36.13 -9.74 -8.76
N ASP A 98 -36.73 -10.80 -9.29
CA ASP A 98 -36.78 -12.10 -8.64
C ASP A 98 -35.41 -12.81 -8.73
N SER A 99 -34.53 -12.47 -7.80
CA SER A 99 -33.14 -12.93 -7.74
C SER A 99 -32.70 -13.09 -6.28
N VAL A 100 -31.51 -13.67 -6.05
CA VAL A 100 -30.92 -13.79 -4.71
C VAL A 100 -30.66 -12.45 -4.01
N ALA A 101 -30.73 -11.34 -4.74
CA ALA A 101 -30.52 -9.99 -4.24
C ALA A 101 -31.84 -9.26 -3.92
N LYS A 102 -33.00 -9.88 -4.16
CA LYS A 102 -34.32 -9.28 -3.92
C LYS A 102 -34.43 -8.71 -2.50
N GLY A 103 -34.86 -7.45 -2.39
CA GLY A 103 -35.00 -6.73 -1.12
C GLY A 103 -33.69 -6.16 -0.55
N CYS A 104 -32.55 -6.32 -1.24
CA CYS A 104 -31.30 -5.66 -0.87
C CYS A 104 -31.24 -4.22 -1.45
N PRO A 105 -30.54 -3.28 -0.80
CA PRO A 105 -30.26 -1.97 -1.37
C PRO A 105 -29.57 -2.09 -2.73
N ASN A 106 -30.03 -1.31 -3.71
CA ASN A 106 -29.45 -1.26 -5.03
C ASN A 106 -28.14 -0.45 -5.02
N ILE A 107 -27.03 -1.07 -5.44
CA ILE A 107 -25.72 -0.41 -5.63
C ILE A 107 -25.16 -0.64 -7.05
N SER A 108 -26.05 -0.80 -8.04
CA SER A 108 -25.67 -1.09 -9.43
C SER A 108 -24.84 0.01 -10.10
N GLU A 109 -24.93 1.22 -9.58
CA GLU A 109 -24.29 2.42 -10.11
C GLU A 109 -23.29 2.99 -9.10
N ALA A 110 -22.24 3.64 -9.59
CA ALA A 110 -21.15 4.15 -8.75
C ALA A 110 -21.62 5.13 -7.66
N LYS A 111 -22.64 5.96 -7.96
CA LYS A 111 -23.22 6.91 -7.01
C LYS A 111 -23.86 6.18 -5.82
N GLN A 112 -24.63 5.13 -6.07
CA GLN A 112 -25.28 4.33 -5.04
C GLN A 112 -24.26 3.59 -4.18
N ALA A 113 -23.20 3.05 -4.79
CA ALA A 113 -22.08 2.47 -4.05
C ALA A 113 -21.40 3.51 -3.14
N ALA A 114 -21.19 4.74 -3.63
CA ALA A 114 -20.64 5.83 -2.82
C ALA A 114 -21.57 6.25 -1.67
N GLU A 115 -22.88 6.31 -1.89
CA GLU A 115 -23.88 6.54 -0.83
C GLU A 115 -23.82 5.45 0.25
N ALA A 116 -23.70 4.18 -0.14
CA ALA A 116 -23.52 3.07 0.80
C ALA A 116 -22.24 3.25 1.64
N ILE A 117 -21.12 3.62 1.01
CA ILE A 117 -19.85 3.89 1.71
C ILE A 117 -20.04 5.02 2.74
N LEU A 118 -20.62 6.16 2.33
CA LEU A 118 -20.81 7.32 3.19
C LEU A 118 -21.73 7.01 4.38
N THR A 119 -22.74 6.18 4.16
CA THR A 119 -23.73 5.86 5.19
C THR A 119 -23.22 4.85 6.20
N LEU A 120 -22.43 3.87 5.76
CA LEU A 120 -21.92 2.78 6.61
C LEU A 120 -20.62 3.13 7.33
N SER A 121 -19.96 4.24 6.96
CA SER A 121 -18.69 4.66 7.53
C SER A 121 -18.86 5.56 8.75
N SER A 122 -18.13 5.26 9.81
CA SER A 122 -18.00 6.11 11.01
C SER A 122 -17.33 7.47 10.77
N THR A 123 -16.75 7.71 9.58
CA THR A 123 -16.13 9.01 9.25
C THR A 123 -17.09 9.97 8.55
N SER A 124 -18.30 9.52 8.22
CA SER A 124 -19.28 10.28 7.43
C SER A 124 -20.72 10.12 7.93
N ASN A 125 -20.97 9.22 8.88
CA ASN A 125 -22.24 9.08 9.57
C ASN A 125 -22.02 9.10 11.09
N GLY A 126 -22.55 10.11 11.76
CA GLY A 126 -22.39 10.37 13.19
C GLY A 126 -22.97 9.28 14.06
N LYS A 127 -24.12 8.71 13.71
CA LYS A 127 -24.73 7.57 14.42
C LYS A 127 -23.81 6.35 14.39
N VAL A 128 -23.17 6.11 13.24
CA VAL A 128 -22.17 5.04 13.10
C VAL A 128 -20.90 5.37 13.86
N ALA A 129 -20.48 6.64 13.89
CA ALA A 129 -19.32 7.08 14.66
C ALA A 129 -19.50 6.85 16.16
N VAL A 130 -20.66 7.21 16.72
CA VAL A 130 -21.03 6.97 18.12
C VAL A 130 -21.04 5.46 18.41
N LYS A 131 -21.75 4.65 17.61
CA LYS A 131 -21.76 3.18 17.72
C LYS A 131 -20.34 2.59 17.71
N ALA A 132 -19.45 3.13 16.87
CA ALA A 132 -18.07 2.67 16.77
C ALA A 132 -17.26 3.02 18.03
N TRP A 133 -17.39 4.23 18.57
CA TRP A 133 -16.73 4.62 19.80
C TRP A 133 -17.25 3.83 21.00
N GLU A 134 -18.56 3.60 21.11
CA GLU A 134 -19.15 2.75 22.14
C GLU A 134 -18.59 1.32 22.11
N SER A 135 -18.37 0.76 20.91
CA SER A 135 -17.69 -0.53 20.75
C SER A 135 -16.28 -0.52 21.39
N LEU A 136 -15.54 0.59 21.24
CA LEU A 136 -14.22 0.73 21.87
C LEU A 136 -14.29 0.99 23.38
N GLU A 137 -15.28 1.76 23.84
CA GLU A 137 -15.53 1.96 25.28
C GLU A 137 -15.76 0.61 25.97
N ASN A 138 -16.51 -0.30 25.34
CA ASN A 138 -16.75 -1.65 25.89
C ASN A 138 -15.47 -2.49 26.00
N ILE A 139 -14.49 -2.28 25.13
CA ILE A 139 -13.20 -3.00 25.17
C ILE A 139 -12.25 -2.38 26.21
N THR A 140 -12.23 -1.05 26.29
CA THR A 140 -11.21 -0.29 27.04
C THR A 140 -11.66 0.18 28.41
N ASN A 141 -12.98 0.19 28.66
CA ASN A 141 -13.62 0.81 29.82
C ASN A 141 -13.30 2.31 29.98
N LEU A 142 -13.02 3.00 28.86
CA LEU A 142 -12.79 4.44 28.81
C LEU A 142 -14.06 5.16 28.33
N LYS A 143 -14.17 6.46 28.63
CA LYS A 143 -15.19 7.34 28.04
C LYS A 143 -14.64 8.02 26.78
N LEU A 144 -15.13 7.60 25.62
CA LEU A 144 -14.63 7.93 24.28
C LEU A 144 -15.71 8.38 23.30
N LYS A 145 -16.99 8.01 23.48
CA LYS A 145 -18.03 8.38 22.51
C LYS A 145 -18.27 9.89 22.41
N ASP A 146 -17.88 10.63 23.45
CA ASP A 146 -17.85 12.08 23.47
C ASP A 146 -17.07 12.67 22.27
N LEU A 147 -16.16 11.90 21.66
CA LEU A 147 -15.40 12.31 20.48
C LEU A 147 -16.26 12.51 19.22
N ALA A 148 -17.48 11.97 19.17
CA ALA A 148 -18.38 12.06 18.02
C ALA A 148 -19.81 12.54 18.34
N GLU A 149 -20.23 12.53 19.62
CA GLU A 149 -21.61 12.87 20.05
C GLU A 149 -22.13 14.22 19.50
N GLU A 150 -21.30 15.27 19.49
CA GLU A 150 -21.71 16.60 18.97
C GLU A 150 -22.10 16.60 17.49
N ARG A 151 -21.69 15.57 16.73
CA ARG A 151 -21.94 15.41 15.30
C ARG A 151 -22.79 14.16 15.00
N GLU A 152 -23.49 13.61 15.98
CA GLU A 152 -24.25 12.36 15.85
C GLU A 152 -25.31 12.42 14.75
N GLU A 153 -26.01 13.55 14.59
CA GLU A 153 -27.06 13.72 13.57
C GLU A 153 -26.50 13.97 12.15
N GLU A 154 -25.18 14.10 11.99
CA GLU A 154 -24.60 14.26 10.66
C GLU A 154 -24.58 12.95 9.88
N CYS A 155 -25.15 12.94 8.69
CA CYS A 155 -25.00 11.86 7.72
C CYS A 155 -24.69 12.45 6.35
N PHE A 156 -23.49 12.20 5.83
CA PHE A 156 -23.06 12.76 4.56
C PHE A 156 -23.73 12.03 3.39
N THR A 157 -24.17 12.79 2.39
CA THR A 157 -24.62 12.24 1.11
C THR A 157 -23.65 12.61 -0.01
N PHE A 158 -23.72 11.88 -1.12
CA PHE A 158 -22.89 12.15 -2.29
C PHE A 158 -23.17 13.54 -2.85
N GLU A 159 -24.43 13.96 -2.84
CA GLU A 159 -24.83 15.31 -3.25
C GLU A 159 -24.20 16.38 -2.37
N GLN A 160 -24.22 16.20 -1.04
CA GLN A 160 -23.64 17.15 -0.11
C GLN A 160 -22.13 17.33 -0.32
N ILE A 161 -21.38 16.24 -0.51
CA ILE A 161 -19.93 16.34 -0.73
C ILE A 161 -19.58 16.87 -2.13
N THR A 162 -20.51 16.74 -3.10
CA THR A 162 -20.39 17.35 -4.42
C THR A 162 -20.60 18.85 -4.35
N ALA A 163 -21.60 19.29 -3.58
CA ALA A 163 -21.87 20.71 -3.36
C ALA A 163 -20.73 21.39 -2.62
N GLN A 164 -20.17 20.74 -1.60
CA GLN A 164 -19.01 21.23 -0.86
C GLN A 164 -18.27 20.07 -0.16
N PRO A 165 -16.94 19.94 -0.31
CA PRO A 165 -16.16 18.99 0.47
C PRO A 165 -16.38 19.16 1.97
N LYS A 166 -16.61 18.05 2.68
CA LYS A 166 -16.90 18.03 4.12
C LYS A 166 -15.69 17.56 4.94
N THR A 167 -15.55 18.10 6.14
CA THR A 167 -14.61 17.58 7.13
C THR A 167 -15.19 16.33 7.77
N VAL A 168 -14.44 15.23 7.74
CA VAL A 168 -14.83 13.93 8.29
C VAL A 168 -15.14 13.98 9.80
N ILE A 169 -15.88 13.00 10.29
CA ILE A 169 -16.20 12.80 11.70
C ILE A 169 -15.09 12.00 12.37
N THR A 170 -14.72 12.39 13.60
CA THR A 170 -13.74 11.68 14.43
C THR A 170 -14.15 10.23 14.62
N SER A 171 -13.30 9.28 14.23
CA SER A 171 -13.61 7.84 14.23
C SER A 171 -12.52 7.02 14.94
N PRO A 172 -12.88 5.95 15.68
CA PRO A 172 -11.91 5.04 16.29
C PRO A 172 -11.17 4.18 15.26
N ALA A 173 -11.58 4.21 13.99
CA ALA A 173 -10.79 3.65 12.89
C ALA A 173 -9.45 4.41 12.71
N PHE A 174 -9.32 5.61 13.27
CA PHE A 174 -8.11 6.44 13.25
C PHE A 174 -7.64 6.75 14.68
N THR A 175 -6.57 7.52 14.79
CA THR A 175 -5.90 7.78 16.09
C THR A 175 -5.79 9.26 16.44
N GLY A 176 -6.27 10.14 15.56
CA GLY A 176 -6.41 11.56 15.84
C GLY A 176 -7.84 11.90 16.21
N SER A 177 -8.07 13.19 16.44
CA SER A 177 -9.39 13.72 16.67
C SER A 177 -9.48 15.13 16.09
N GLU A 178 -10.62 15.42 15.47
CA GLU A 178 -10.99 16.71 14.91
C GLU A 178 -12.03 17.42 15.81
N LYS A 179 -12.38 16.81 16.95
CA LYS A 179 -13.32 17.38 17.93
C LYS A 179 -12.88 18.78 18.35
N GLY A 180 -13.85 19.70 18.45
CA GLY A 180 -13.61 21.10 18.78
C GLY A 180 -12.96 21.92 17.65
N GLY A 181 -12.97 21.42 16.40
CA GLY A 181 -12.45 22.15 15.23
C GLY A 181 -10.93 22.12 15.09
N ARG A 182 -10.23 21.28 15.86
CA ARG A 182 -8.78 21.13 15.76
C ARG A 182 -8.38 20.36 14.51
N ARG A 183 -7.15 20.58 14.04
CA ARG A 183 -6.58 19.79 12.94
C ARG A 183 -6.20 18.39 13.44
N TYR A 184 -6.41 17.38 12.60
CA TYR A 184 -6.02 16.01 12.90
C TYR A 184 -4.51 15.91 13.19
N SER A 185 -4.17 15.21 14.27
CA SER A 185 -2.82 14.73 14.55
C SER A 185 -2.89 13.24 14.90
N PRO A 186 -2.01 12.38 14.38
CA PRO A 186 -2.04 10.95 14.71
C PRO A 186 -1.71 10.72 16.19
N PHE A 187 -2.18 9.60 16.71
CA PHE A 187 -1.98 9.12 18.08
C PHE A 187 -2.44 10.04 19.21
N THR A 188 -3.16 11.13 18.90
CA THR A 188 -3.68 12.01 19.94
C THR A 188 -4.70 11.30 20.83
N THR A 189 -5.52 10.40 20.31
CA THR A 189 -6.43 9.62 21.16
C THR A 189 -5.67 8.63 22.05
N ASN A 190 -4.53 8.10 21.60
CA ASN A 190 -3.68 7.27 22.45
C ASN A 190 -3.08 8.06 23.62
N VAL A 191 -2.61 9.29 23.35
CA VAL A 191 -1.97 10.14 24.36
C VAL A 191 -2.99 10.78 25.31
N GLU A 192 -4.03 11.41 24.78
CA GLU A 192 -4.96 12.23 25.57
C GLU A 192 -6.11 11.41 26.15
N LYS A 193 -6.55 10.36 25.45
CA LYS A 193 -7.65 9.49 25.90
C LYS A 193 -7.16 8.15 26.45
N LEU A 194 -5.85 7.94 26.52
CA LEU A 194 -5.23 6.74 27.09
C LEU A 194 -5.60 5.42 26.38
N ILE A 195 -6.01 5.50 25.11
CA ILE A 195 -6.26 4.32 24.29
C ILE A 195 -4.91 3.60 24.06
N PRO A 196 -4.76 2.31 24.39
CA PRO A 196 -3.52 1.59 24.15
C PRO A 196 -3.12 1.59 22.67
N TRP A 197 -1.82 1.64 22.39
CA TRP A 197 -1.35 1.23 21.07
C TRP A 197 -1.57 -0.28 20.94
N ARG A 198 -1.91 -0.77 19.75
CA ARG A 198 -2.15 -2.20 19.49
C ARG A 198 -0.83 -2.92 19.29
N THR A 199 -0.02 -2.88 20.35
CA THR A 199 1.29 -3.51 20.49
C THR A 199 1.26 -4.43 21.68
N LEU A 200 2.22 -5.35 21.76
CA LEU A 200 2.38 -6.29 22.86
C LEU A 200 2.35 -5.60 24.24
N THR A 201 2.92 -4.39 24.34
CA THR A 201 3.02 -3.61 25.58
C THR A 201 1.86 -2.65 25.81
N GLY A 202 0.97 -2.48 24.83
CA GLY A 202 -0.05 -1.43 24.86
C GLY A 202 0.51 0.00 24.71
N ARG A 203 1.80 0.14 24.37
CA ARG A 203 2.57 1.40 24.31
C ARG A 203 3.44 1.47 23.05
N GLN A 204 4.02 2.63 22.78
CA GLN A 204 5.06 2.77 21.76
C GLN A 204 6.21 1.81 22.08
N SER A 205 6.38 0.79 21.24
CA SER A 205 7.30 -0.32 21.51
C SER A 205 8.66 -0.03 20.89
N TYR A 206 9.66 0.24 21.74
CA TYR A 206 11.05 0.43 21.34
C TYR A 206 11.87 -0.85 21.38
N TYR A 207 11.37 -1.87 22.07
CA TYR A 207 11.92 -3.22 22.12
C TYR A 207 10.90 -4.19 21.52
N VAL A 208 11.34 -5.04 20.58
CA VAL A 208 10.52 -6.07 19.94
C VAL A 208 11.21 -7.42 20.11
N ASP A 209 10.61 -8.28 20.91
CA ASP A 209 11.18 -9.53 21.44
C ASP A 209 10.81 -10.79 20.63
N HIS A 210 10.41 -10.61 19.37
CA HIS A 210 10.18 -11.73 18.47
C HIS A 210 11.51 -12.40 18.06
N GLU A 211 11.54 -13.73 17.95
CA GLU A 211 12.74 -14.51 17.65
C GLU A 211 13.48 -14.04 16.38
N LEU A 212 12.77 -13.80 15.27
CA LEU A 212 13.38 -13.22 14.07
C LEU A 212 13.92 -11.79 14.29
N MET A 213 13.31 -10.98 15.15
CA MET A 213 13.86 -9.65 15.46
C MET A 213 15.16 -9.76 16.25
N MET A 214 15.26 -10.74 17.15
CA MET A 214 16.49 -11.08 17.87
C MET A 214 17.57 -11.59 16.92
N GLU A 215 17.26 -12.56 16.07
CA GLU A 215 18.21 -13.17 15.13
C GLU A 215 18.79 -12.13 14.14
N PHE A 216 17.95 -11.25 13.61
CA PHE A 216 18.38 -10.20 12.68
C PHE A 216 19.01 -8.97 13.36
N GLY A 217 19.08 -8.95 14.70
CA GLY A 217 19.64 -7.85 15.48
C GLY A 217 18.83 -6.56 15.34
N GLU A 218 17.51 -6.66 15.34
CA GLU A 218 16.56 -5.55 15.17
C GLU A 218 15.59 -5.41 16.35
N THR A 219 15.90 -6.00 17.50
CA THR A 219 15.10 -5.86 18.74
C THR A 219 14.93 -4.41 19.16
N MET A 220 15.93 -3.56 18.88
CA MET A 220 15.90 -2.12 19.02
C MET A 220 16.40 -1.45 17.74
N ALA A 221 16.11 -0.17 17.59
CA ALA A 221 16.65 0.62 16.48
C ALA A 221 18.19 0.61 16.50
N THR A 222 18.80 0.30 15.36
CA THR A 222 20.25 0.28 15.16
C THR A 222 20.61 0.72 13.74
N PHE A 223 21.87 1.11 13.52
CA PHE A 223 22.36 1.42 12.19
C PHE A 223 22.50 0.15 11.35
N LYS A 224 21.87 0.16 10.17
CA LYS A 224 22.06 -0.85 9.12
C LYS A 224 22.60 -0.14 7.87
N PRO A 225 23.81 -0.49 7.38
CA PRO A 225 24.35 0.13 6.18
C PRO A 225 23.53 -0.29 4.94
N ILE A 226 23.66 0.49 3.86
CA ILE A 226 23.12 0.11 2.56
C ILE A 226 23.68 -1.24 2.11
N LEU A 227 22.86 -2.03 1.42
CA LEU A 227 23.33 -3.27 0.82
C LEU A 227 24.28 -2.94 -0.34
N GLN A 228 25.54 -3.39 -0.26
CA GLN A 228 26.52 -3.15 -1.33
C GLN A 228 26.28 -4.07 -2.52
N HIS A 229 25.28 -3.74 -3.35
CA HIS A 229 24.98 -4.47 -4.56
C HIS A 229 25.94 -4.10 -5.69
N ARG A 230 26.84 -5.00 -6.05
CA ARG A 230 27.57 -4.88 -7.32
C ARG A 230 26.58 -4.95 -8.48
N PRO A 231 26.65 -4.05 -9.49
CA PRO A 231 25.76 -4.10 -10.65
C PRO A 231 25.79 -5.47 -11.37
N PHE A 232 26.95 -6.13 -11.36
CA PHE A 232 27.16 -7.47 -11.91
C PHE A 232 28.01 -8.32 -10.96
N LEU A 233 27.65 -9.59 -10.80
CA LEU A 233 28.49 -10.61 -10.13
C LEU A 233 29.26 -11.47 -11.14
N SER A 234 28.69 -11.65 -12.33
CA SER A 234 29.22 -12.43 -13.45
C SER A 234 28.49 -12.00 -14.73
N LYS A 235 29.02 -12.34 -15.91
CA LYS A 235 28.36 -12.08 -17.21
C LYS A 235 28.03 -10.59 -17.46
N ARG A 236 28.94 -9.69 -17.05
CA ARG A 236 28.83 -8.26 -17.38
C ARG A 236 29.04 -8.10 -18.90
N PRO A 237 28.24 -7.27 -19.58
CA PRO A 237 28.50 -6.89 -20.97
C PRO A 237 29.91 -6.28 -21.15
N ASP A 238 30.42 -6.35 -22.38
CA ASP A 238 31.68 -5.72 -22.72
C ASP A 238 31.59 -4.20 -22.50
N GLN A 239 32.70 -3.64 -22.00
CA GLN A 239 32.76 -2.21 -21.76
C GLN A 239 32.80 -1.47 -23.09
N GLU A 240 31.94 -0.45 -23.22
CA GLU A 240 31.90 0.41 -24.39
C GLU A 240 32.05 1.87 -23.99
N GLY A 241 33.16 2.48 -24.39
CA GLY A 241 33.47 3.85 -23.96
C GLY A 241 33.79 3.94 -22.47
N LYS A 242 33.60 5.13 -21.92
CA LYS A 242 33.77 5.38 -20.48
C LYS A 242 32.45 5.07 -19.77
N GLU A 243 32.56 4.37 -18.64
CA GLU A 243 31.43 3.97 -17.83
C GLU A 243 31.66 4.36 -16.37
N ILE A 244 30.57 4.61 -15.63
CA ILE A 244 30.61 4.90 -14.21
C ILE A 244 29.57 4.08 -13.45
N VAL A 245 29.91 3.66 -12.23
CA VAL A 245 28.96 2.99 -11.33
C VAL A 245 28.41 4.01 -10.35
N LEU A 246 27.09 4.19 -10.37
CA LEU A 246 26.40 5.16 -9.50
C LEU A 246 25.32 4.46 -8.67
N ASN A 247 25.03 5.00 -7.49
CA ASN A 247 23.84 4.59 -6.74
C ASN A 247 22.58 5.12 -7.44
N TYR A 248 21.62 4.23 -7.67
CA TYR A 248 20.46 4.49 -8.49
C TYR A 248 19.25 4.81 -7.60
N LEU A 249 18.86 6.07 -7.62
CA LEU A 249 17.75 6.58 -6.82
C LEU A 249 16.57 6.96 -7.71
N THR A 250 15.37 6.66 -7.22
CA THR A 250 14.12 6.92 -7.95
C THR A 250 13.16 7.77 -7.12
N PRO A 251 13.53 9.03 -6.78
CA PRO A 251 12.61 9.94 -6.11
C PRO A 251 11.42 10.26 -7.00
N HIS A 252 10.30 10.69 -6.41
CA HIS A 252 9.09 10.96 -7.19
C HIS A 252 9.27 12.17 -8.12
N ASN A 253 8.61 12.11 -9.27
CA ASN A 253 8.72 13.09 -10.33
C ASN A 253 7.96 14.38 -9.97
N LYS A 254 8.47 15.52 -10.46
CA LYS A 254 7.77 16.81 -10.40
C LYS A 254 6.70 16.93 -11.49
N TRP A 255 6.92 16.27 -12.63
CA TRP A 255 6.15 16.45 -13.87
C TRP A 255 5.18 15.30 -14.13
N SER A 256 4.95 14.43 -13.15
CA SER A 256 3.98 13.33 -13.24
C SER A 256 3.63 12.84 -11.85
N VAL A 257 2.48 12.17 -11.72
CA VAL A 257 2.11 11.41 -10.52
C VAL A 257 2.27 9.94 -10.86
N HIS A 258 3.41 9.37 -10.46
CA HIS A 258 3.88 8.10 -11.04
C HIS A 258 3.97 8.21 -12.57
N SER A 259 3.39 7.28 -13.33
CA SER A 259 3.29 7.38 -14.79
C SER A 259 2.13 8.24 -15.27
N MET A 260 1.14 8.53 -14.41
CA MET A 260 0.02 9.39 -14.77
C MET A 260 0.53 10.79 -15.13
N TYR A 261 0.06 11.31 -16.26
CA TYR A 261 0.47 12.58 -16.87
C TYR A 261 1.87 12.60 -17.49
N PHE A 262 2.69 11.55 -17.39
CA PHE A 262 4.04 11.58 -17.94
C PHE A 262 4.06 11.74 -19.46
N ASP A 263 3.10 11.13 -20.15
CA ASP A 263 2.87 11.20 -21.59
C ASP A 263 2.03 12.42 -22.00
N SER A 264 1.56 13.24 -21.05
CA SER A 264 0.80 14.43 -21.37
C SER A 264 1.70 15.50 -21.99
N LEU A 265 1.27 16.04 -23.13
CA LEU A 265 2.03 17.05 -23.88
C LEU A 265 2.46 18.26 -23.01
N PRO A 266 1.63 18.83 -22.12
CA PRO A 266 2.06 19.92 -21.25
C PRO A 266 3.22 19.53 -20.34
N MET A 267 3.18 18.34 -19.70
CA MET A 267 4.25 17.90 -18.80
C MET A 267 5.54 17.59 -19.55
N LEU A 268 5.43 16.97 -20.73
CA LEU A 268 6.56 16.73 -21.63
C LEU A 268 7.22 18.05 -22.06
N THR A 269 6.44 19.08 -22.37
CA THR A 269 6.92 20.40 -22.83
C THR A 269 7.56 21.22 -21.71
N LEU A 270 7.03 21.16 -20.49
CA LEU A 270 7.59 21.88 -19.33
C LEU A 270 8.96 21.37 -18.91
N PHE A 271 9.34 20.17 -19.36
CA PHE A 271 10.67 19.65 -19.15
C PHE A 271 11.21 19.02 -20.44
N ARG A 272 12.00 17.97 -20.32
CA ARG A 272 12.82 17.48 -21.42
C ARG A 272 12.10 16.52 -22.35
N GLY A 273 10.77 16.45 -22.42
CA GLY A 273 10.06 15.71 -23.48
C GLY A 273 10.35 14.20 -23.56
N GLY A 274 10.59 13.53 -22.44
CA GLY A 274 10.80 12.08 -22.38
C GLY A 274 11.65 11.62 -21.20
N PRO A 275 12.03 10.34 -21.15
CA PRO A 275 12.80 9.79 -20.04
C PRO A 275 14.16 10.42 -19.86
N THR A 276 14.47 10.72 -18.60
CA THR A 276 15.71 11.37 -18.18
C THR A 276 16.31 10.74 -16.93
N VAL A 277 17.65 10.76 -16.86
CA VAL A 277 18.44 10.39 -15.69
C VAL A 277 19.31 11.58 -15.30
N TRP A 278 19.20 12.03 -14.07
CA TRP A 278 20.00 13.12 -13.54
C TRP A 278 21.29 12.59 -12.92
N MET A 279 22.40 13.27 -13.18
CA MET A 279 23.70 12.92 -12.59
C MET A 279 24.53 14.18 -12.30
N ASN A 280 25.57 14.02 -11.47
CA ASN A 280 26.50 15.09 -11.16
C ASN A 280 27.27 15.51 -12.42
N LYS A 281 27.61 16.81 -12.53
CA LYS A 281 28.31 17.35 -13.70
C LYS A 281 29.74 16.80 -13.86
N ASP A 282 30.44 16.52 -12.75
CA ASP A 282 31.81 16.03 -12.76
C ASP A 282 31.84 14.52 -13.04
N ASP A 283 30.89 13.75 -12.49
CA ASP A 283 30.70 12.33 -12.84
C ASP A 283 30.45 12.15 -14.36
N ALA A 284 29.77 13.13 -14.96
CA ALA A 284 29.52 13.16 -16.40
C ALA A 284 30.76 13.55 -17.21
N GLU A 285 31.58 14.48 -16.70
CA GLU A 285 32.87 14.83 -17.30
C GLU A 285 33.82 13.63 -17.33
N ASP A 286 33.87 12.85 -16.24
CA ASP A 286 34.67 11.62 -16.15
C ASP A 286 34.24 10.53 -17.16
N THR A 287 33.02 10.64 -17.71
CA THR A 287 32.42 9.67 -18.64
C THR A 287 32.14 10.21 -20.04
N ASP A 288 32.60 11.43 -20.35
CA ASP A 288 32.34 12.12 -21.63
C ASP A 288 30.84 12.30 -21.95
N ILE A 289 29.98 12.28 -20.92
CA ILE A 289 28.53 12.50 -21.04
C ILE A 289 28.27 14.00 -20.99
N LYS A 290 27.61 14.55 -22.03
CA LYS A 290 27.14 15.93 -22.06
C LYS A 290 25.68 16.02 -21.65
N ASP A 291 25.26 17.22 -21.32
CA ASP A 291 23.86 17.46 -20.99
C ASP A 291 22.96 17.13 -22.17
N ASN A 292 21.87 16.39 -21.89
CA ASN A 292 20.91 15.88 -22.86
C ASN A 292 21.43 14.77 -23.82
N ASP A 293 22.66 14.27 -23.64
CA ASP A 293 23.12 13.07 -24.37
C ASP A 293 22.26 11.85 -24.04
N TRP A 294 22.11 10.96 -25.02
CA TRP A 294 21.54 9.63 -24.79
C TRP A 294 22.52 8.77 -23.98
N ILE A 295 22.01 8.14 -22.94
CA ILE A 295 22.76 7.25 -22.06
C ILE A 295 21.99 5.95 -21.88
N GLU A 296 22.71 4.88 -21.58
CA GLU A 296 22.13 3.68 -21.01
C GLU A 296 22.56 3.50 -19.55
N CYS A 297 21.58 3.08 -18.75
CA CYS A 297 21.69 2.88 -17.31
C CYS A 297 21.24 1.46 -17.00
N PHE A 298 22.17 0.58 -16.61
CA PHE A 298 21.94 -0.86 -16.62
C PHE A 298 22.67 -1.60 -15.50
N ASN A 299 22.13 -2.77 -15.16
CA ASN A 299 22.78 -3.76 -14.31
C ASN A 299 22.30 -5.16 -14.71
N ARG A 300 22.61 -6.18 -13.91
CA ARG A 300 22.19 -7.57 -14.16
C ARG A 300 20.67 -7.78 -14.31
N ASN A 301 19.84 -6.86 -13.83
CA ASN A 301 18.37 -7.01 -13.86
C ASN A 301 17.78 -6.47 -15.18
N GLY A 302 18.40 -5.44 -15.75
CA GLY A 302 17.90 -4.81 -16.96
C GLY A 302 18.54 -3.45 -17.24
N VAL A 303 18.02 -2.79 -18.28
CA VAL A 303 18.56 -1.55 -18.86
C VAL A 303 17.45 -0.52 -19.06
N VAL A 304 17.81 0.75 -18.86
CA VAL A 304 17.05 1.92 -19.28
C VAL A 304 17.87 2.69 -20.29
N VAL A 305 17.21 3.22 -21.31
CA VAL A 305 17.79 4.23 -22.20
C VAL A 305 17.03 5.54 -22.00
N ALA A 306 17.76 6.61 -21.74
CA ALA A 306 17.20 7.91 -21.38
C ALA A 306 18.20 9.02 -21.73
N ARG A 307 17.79 10.28 -21.60
CA ARG A 307 18.72 11.42 -21.73
C ARG A 307 19.30 11.85 -20.39
N ALA A 308 20.57 12.24 -20.40
CA ALA A 308 21.24 12.77 -19.22
C ALA A 308 20.73 14.17 -18.85
N VAL A 309 20.61 14.44 -17.56
CA VAL A 309 20.43 15.79 -17.00
C VAL A 309 21.56 16.08 -16.06
N LEU A 310 22.46 16.98 -16.47
CA LEU A 310 23.61 17.32 -15.66
C LEU A 310 23.26 18.43 -14.69
N SER A 311 23.57 18.24 -13.41
CA SER A 311 23.34 19.27 -12.41
C SER A 311 24.32 19.17 -11.26
N HIS A 312 24.86 20.33 -10.85
CA HIS A 312 25.72 20.44 -9.67
C HIS A 312 24.99 20.09 -8.36
N ARG A 313 23.65 20.10 -8.36
CA ARG A 313 22.82 19.74 -7.19
C ARG A 313 22.79 18.25 -6.89
N ILE A 314 23.17 17.41 -7.86
CA ILE A 314 23.25 15.96 -7.66
C ILE A 314 24.61 15.66 -7.03
N PRO A 315 24.69 14.99 -5.87
CA PRO A 315 25.96 14.57 -5.29
C PRO A 315 26.72 13.61 -6.23
N LYS A 316 28.06 13.66 -6.17
CA LYS A 316 28.90 12.65 -6.84
C LYS A 316 28.56 11.24 -6.38
N GLY A 317 28.63 10.27 -7.28
CA GLY A 317 28.36 8.86 -6.99
C GLY A 317 26.87 8.49 -7.00
N MET A 318 25.98 9.40 -7.40
CA MET A 318 24.53 9.19 -7.42
C MET A 318 23.91 9.52 -8.79
N ALA A 319 22.89 8.75 -9.16
CA ALA A 319 22.05 8.98 -10.33
C ALA A 319 20.58 8.97 -9.93
N PHE A 320 19.81 9.97 -10.39
CA PHE A 320 18.40 10.11 -10.08
C PHE A 320 17.58 9.93 -11.36
N MET A 321 16.92 8.78 -11.50
CA MET A 321 15.84 8.64 -12.47
C MET A 321 14.52 8.84 -11.75
N HIS A 322 13.89 10.00 -11.92
CA HIS A 322 12.62 10.26 -11.24
C HIS A 322 11.60 9.16 -11.56
N HIS A 323 10.86 8.76 -10.53
CA HIS A 323 10.04 7.56 -10.52
C HIS A 323 8.98 7.56 -11.62
N ALA A 324 8.82 6.40 -12.26
CA ALA A 324 7.76 6.09 -13.22
C ALA A 324 7.66 7.01 -14.44
N GLN A 325 8.80 7.30 -15.06
CA GLN A 325 8.84 7.79 -16.44
C GLN A 325 8.44 6.64 -17.39
N ASP A 326 7.32 6.79 -18.07
CA ASP A 326 6.77 5.78 -18.99
C ASP A 326 7.64 5.63 -20.24
N ARG A 327 7.57 4.46 -20.89
CA ARG A 327 8.41 4.12 -22.05
C ARG A 327 7.70 4.26 -23.40
N HIS A 328 6.54 4.89 -23.45
CA HIS A 328 5.79 5.06 -24.69
C HIS A 328 6.33 6.20 -25.56
N ILE A 329 6.94 7.23 -24.97
CA ILE A 329 7.40 8.44 -25.67
C ILE A 329 8.92 8.57 -25.58
N ASN A 330 9.58 8.78 -26.72
CA ASN A 330 11.00 9.17 -26.80
C ASN A 330 11.93 8.17 -26.07
N VAL A 331 11.78 6.88 -26.39
CA VAL A 331 12.60 5.79 -25.85
C VAL A 331 13.17 4.97 -26.99
N PRO A 332 14.47 5.10 -27.30
CA PRO A 332 15.12 4.32 -28.34
C PRO A 332 15.46 2.90 -27.86
N GLY A 333 15.98 2.08 -28.77
CA GLY A 333 16.53 0.75 -28.55
C GLY A 333 17.88 0.73 -27.83
N THR A 334 18.25 -0.46 -27.36
CA THR A 334 19.61 -0.78 -26.88
C THR A 334 20.03 -2.18 -27.35
N LYS A 335 21.30 -2.29 -27.77
CA LYS A 335 21.94 -3.55 -28.17
C LYS A 335 22.16 -4.50 -26.99
N LEU A 336 22.09 -4.00 -25.74
CA LEU A 336 22.18 -4.85 -24.54
C LEU A 336 21.02 -5.86 -24.46
N THR A 337 19.86 -5.51 -24.97
CA THR A 337 18.67 -6.39 -24.98
C THR A 337 18.10 -6.61 -26.38
N ASN A 338 18.65 -5.98 -27.42
CA ASN A 338 18.10 -5.92 -28.77
C ASN A 338 16.60 -5.58 -28.77
N ASN A 339 16.24 -4.61 -27.94
CA ASN A 339 14.87 -4.18 -27.72
C ASN A 339 14.85 -2.72 -27.25
N ARG A 340 13.67 -2.12 -27.20
CA ARG A 340 13.43 -0.78 -26.67
C ARG A 340 13.88 -0.66 -25.22
N GLY A 341 14.45 0.49 -24.87
CA GLY A 341 14.86 0.81 -23.51
C GLY A 341 13.75 0.55 -22.48
N GLY A 342 14.16 0.10 -21.30
CA GLY A 342 13.26 -0.20 -20.21
C GLY A 342 12.74 1.02 -19.47
N THR A 343 12.08 0.77 -18.34
CA THR A 343 11.63 1.82 -17.41
C THR A 343 12.55 1.85 -16.19
N HIS A 344 12.39 2.84 -15.31
CA HIS A 344 13.18 2.94 -14.08
C HIS A 344 13.21 1.66 -13.19
N ASN A 345 12.24 0.75 -13.33
CA ASN A 345 12.23 -0.53 -12.61
C ASN A 345 12.97 -1.67 -13.34
N SER A 346 13.37 -1.49 -14.59
CA SER A 346 14.18 -2.48 -15.32
C SER A 346 15.48 -2.85 -14.60
N PRO A 347 16.26 -1.91 -14.02
CA PRO A 347 17.44 -2.25 -13.21
C PRO A 347 17.10 -2.66 -11.77
N THR A 348 15.82 -2.74 -11.38
CA THR A 348 15.42 -3.09 -10.00
C THR A 348 15.01 -4.55 -9.87
N ARG A 349 14.99 -5.05 -8.64
CA ARG A 349 14.52 -6.38 -8.27
C ARG A 349 13.95 -6.34 -6.86
N ILE A 350 12.89 -7.11 -6.62
CA ILE A 350 12.34 -7.31 -5.29
C ILE A 350 13.38 -8.00 -4.40
N HIS A 351 13.67 -7.40 -3.25
CA HIS A 351 14.40 -8.00 -2.15
C HIS A 351 13.45 -8.11 -0.97
N VAL A 352 13.37 -9.29 -0.37
CA VAL A 352 12.49 -9.49 0.78
C VAL A 352 13.32 -9.53 2.04
N LYS A 353 12.90 -8.77 3.05
CA LYS A 353 13.49 -8.78 4.38
C LYS A 353 12.74 -9.74 5.30
N PRO A 354 13.38 -10.77 5.86
CA PRO A 354 12.69 -11.77 6.70
C PRO A 354 11.91 -11.19 7.88
N THR A 355 12.39 -10.10 8.49
CA THR A 355 11.65 -9.44 9.59
C THR A 355 10.30 -8.90 9.16
N GLN A 356 10.04 -8.67 7.86
CA GLN A 356 8.75 -8.24 7.32
C GLN A 356 7.78 -9.40 7.04
N MET A 357 8.18 -10.64 7.33
CA MET A 357 7.37 -11.86 7.17
C MET A 357 6.84 -12.41 8.51
N ILE A 358 7.15 -11.74 9.62
CA ILE A 358 6.64 -12.11 10.95
C ILE A 358 5.11 -12.02 10.95
N GLY A 359 4.45 -12.97 11.60
CA GLY A 359 3.00 -13.03 11.74
C GLY A 359 2.58 -13.69 13.05
N GLY A 360 1.33 -13.47 13.47
CA GLY A 360 0.77 -14.09 14.68
C GLY A 360 1.41 -13.64 15.99
N TYR A 361 1.93 -12.40 16.02
CA TYR A 361 2.62 -11.84 17.19
C TYR A 361 2.28 -10.36 17.43
N ALA A 362 1.13 -10.11 18.06
CA ALA A 362 0.60 -8.78 18.39
C ALA A 362 0.69 -7.82 17.20
N GLN A 363 1.44 -6.71 17.33
CA GLN A 363 1.64 -5.73 16.26
C GLN A 363 2.34 -6.30 15.02
N LEU A 364 3.03 -7.44 15.12
CA LEU A 364 3.63 -8.17 14.01
C LEU A 364 2.73 -9.33 13.58
N SER A 365 1.49 -8.98 13.22
CA SER A 365 0.50 -9.91 12.66
C SER A 365 0.02 -9.39 11.31
N TYR A 366 -0.50 -10.27 10.46
CA TYR A 366 -0.89 -9.87 9.11
C TYR A 366 -2.14 -8.98 9.14
N GLY A 367 -2.20 -8.02 8.25
CA GLY A 367 -3.43 -7.35 7.86
C GLY A 367 -3.25 -6.82 6.45
N PHE A 368 -4.32 -6.77 5.67
CA PHE A 368 -4.21 -6.31 4.30
C PHE A 368 -3.72 -4.86 4.26
N ASN A 369 -2.53 -4.64 3.66
CA ASN A 369 -1.78 -3.38 3.68
C ASN A 369 -1.32 -2.89 5.07
N TYR A 370 -1.41 -3.71 6.12
CA TYR A 370 -0.88 -3.40 7.46
C TYR A 370 0.56 -3.92 7.63
N TYR A 371 0.82 -5.18 7.29
CA TYR A 371 2.14 -5.80 7.47
C TYR A 371 2.47 -6.78 6.33
N GLY A 372 3.75 -6.83 5.97
CA GLY A 372 4.27 -7.71 4.91
C GLY A 372 5.54 -7.14 4.25
N PRO A 373 6.20 -7.94 3.38
CA PRO A 373 7.37 -7.49 2.63
C PRO A 373 7.13 -6.20 1.84
N THR A 374 8.13 -5.31 1.81
CA THR A 374 8.07 -4.05 1.07
C THR A 374 8.92 -4.07 -0.20
N GLY A 375 8.58 -3.24 -1.18
CA GLY A 375 9.34 -3.10 -2.44
C GLY A 375 10.50 -2.11 -2.33
N ASN A 376 11.48 -2.35 -1.45
CA ASN A 376 12.65 -1.48 -1.31
C ASN A 376 13.55 -1.54 -2.55
N GLN A 377 14.13 -0.39 -2.94
CA GLN A 377 14.82 -0.26 -4.24
C GLN A 377 15.96 0.77 -4.29
N ARG A 378 16.32 1.40 -3.16
CA ARG A 378 17.28 2.52 -3.13
C ARG A 378 18.74 2.11 -2.95
N ASP A 379 18.98 0.86 -2.57
CA ASP A 379 20.31 0.29 -2.33
C ASP A 379 21.04 -0.12 -3.63
N LEU A 380 20.36 -0.06 -4.77
CA LEU A 380 20.88 -0.60 -6.01
C LEU A 380 21.92 0.32 -6.67
N ASN A 381 22.87 -0.29 -7.35
CA ASN A 381 23.81 0.39 -8.22
C ASN A 381 23.57 0.02 -9.69
N VAL A 382 23.90 0.95 -10.56
CA VAL A 382 23.82 0.82 -12.02
C VAL A 382 25.12 1.28 -12.64
N VAL A 383 25.45 0.68 -13.78
CA VAL A 383 26.45 1.20 -14.70
C VAL A 383 25.75 2.21 -15.60
N ILE A 384 26.36 3.39 -15.77
CA ILE A 384 25.91 4.41 -16.71
C ILE A 384 27.01 4.66 -17.74
N ARG A 385 26.62 4.70 -19.02
CA ARG A 385 27.50 5.06 -20.13
C ARG A 385 26.75 5.79 -21.24
N LYS A 386 27.48 6.56 -22.03
CA LYS A 386 26.95 7.24 -23.22
C LYS A 386 26.57 6.22 -24.30
N LEU A 387 25.42 6.42 -24.94
CA LEU A 387 25.01 5.63 -26.10
C LEU A 387 25.85 6.05 -27.32
N LYS A 388 26.46 5.08 -28.02
CA LYS A 388 27.24 5.35 -29.25
C LYS A 388 26.35 5.73 -30.43
N GLU A 389 25.22 5.05 -30.55
CA GLU A 389 24.27 5.17 -31.64
C GLU A 389 22.86 5.08 -31.06
N VAL A 390 21.96 5.89 -31.60
CA VAL A 390 20.54 5.90 -31.21
C VAL A 390 19.76 5.21 -32.31
N ASP A 391 19.40 3.95 -32.06
CA ASP A 391 18.57 3.13 -32.94
C ASP A 391 17.13 3.13 -32.40
N TRP A 392 16.15 3.44 -33.24
CA TRP A 392 14.74 3.49 -32.85
C TRP A 392 14.03 2.15 -33.02
N LEU A 393 14.63 1.17 -33.69
CA LEU A 393 14.05 -0.14 -34.00
C LEU A 393 12.76 -0.03 -34.82
N GLU A 394 12.71 0.93 -35.76
CA GLU A 394 11.53 1.22 -36.60
C GLU A 394 11.74 0.85 -38.09
N ASP A 395 12.89 0.24 -38.42
CA ASP A 395 13.23 -0.22 -39.78
C ASP A 395 12.71 -1.64 -40.10
#